data_AF-H2YNI7-F1
#
_entry.id   AF-H2YNI7-F1
#
_cell.length_a   1.000
_cell.length_b   1.000
_cell.length_c   1.000
_cell.angle_alpha   90.00
_cell.angle_beta   90.00
_cell.angle_gamma   90.00
#
_symmetry.space_group_name_H-M   'P 1'
#
loop_
_entity.id
_entity.type
_entity.pdbx_description
1 polymer ?
#
loop_
_entity_poly.entity_id
_entity_poly.type
_entity_poly.pdbx_seq_one_letter_code
_entity_poly.pdbx_strand_id
1 'polypeptide(L)'
;MDPTDVANIVQFGKSFKRDAGDHMIGQYGNGLKSGSMRIGNDFILFTKQGRQVTCLMLSRSFHDHENIDSIIVPTPVWDCDTRKPILQNGGIERYETEINLITKYSPFRSEHEVLKQFDNIKDQTGTLIVIYNLKLLDSGEPELDVTSDPTDIRMAEMDPDDDSNWPERVSFKAYASILYLDPRMKVYVQGRKIRTKRLACALYKPKMYKFSSTRFKKRSEEEVSKAEREFRIAEEKA
;
A
#
# COMPACT_ATOMS: atom_id res chain seq x y z
N MET A 1 -1.78 11.05 -4.15
CA MET A 1 -3.22 10.76 -4.22
C MET A 1 -3.92 12.03 -3.83
N ASP A 2 -4.85 12.50 -4.65
CA ASP A 2 -5.68 13.64 -4.28
C ASP A 2 -6.68 13.22 -3.18
N PRO A 3 -7.43 14.15 -2.57
CA PRO A 3 -8.38 13.81 -1.53
C PRO A 3 -9.44 12.78 -1.95
N THR A 4 -9.84 12.78 -3.23
CA THR A 4 -10.83 11.84 -3.78
C THR A 4 -10.22 10.44 -3.89
N ASP A 5 -9.00 10.32 -4.40
CA ASP A 5 -8.24 9.07 -4.44
C ASP A 5 -8.08 8.47 -3.04
N VAL A 6 -7.78 9.31 -2.04
CA VAL A 6 -7.62 8.88 -0.64
C VAL A 6 -8.94 8.39 -0.07
N ALA A 7 -10.06 9.08 -0.32
CA ALA A 7 -11.38 8.62 0.12
C ALA A 7 -11.74 7.25 -0.48
N ASN A 8 -11.33 6.99 -1.73
CA ASN A 8 -11.52 5.70 -2.37
C ASN A 8 -10.67 4.57 -1.75
N ILE A 9 -9.63 4.87 -0.97
CA ILE A 9 -8.88 3.86 -0.21
C ILE A 9 -9.79 3.18 0.82
N VAL A 10 -10.77 3.87 1.39
CA VAL A 10 -11.67 3.25 2.40
C VAL A 10 -12.73 2.37 1.73
N GLN A 11 -12.99 2.56 0.43
CA GLN A 11 -13.95 1.75 -0.32
C GLN A 11 -13.37 0.35 -0.59
N PHE A 12 -13.98 -0.67 0.00
CA PHE A 12 -13.59 -2.07 -0.21
C PHE A 12 -14.07 -2.56 -1.58
N GLY A 13 -13.23 -3.33 -2.28
CA GLY A 13 -13.58 -3.96 -3.55
C GLY A 13 -13.47 -3.07 -4.80
N LYS A 14 -13.24 -1.76 -4.65
CA LYS A 14 -13.10 -0.81 -5.76
C LYS A 14 -11.64 -0.60 -6.13
N SER A 15 -11.32 -0.72 -7.42
CA SER A 15 -10.01 -0.36 -7.96
C SER A 15 -10.17 0.24 -9.35
N PHE A 16 -9.82 1.51 -9.49
CA PHE A 16 -9.77 2.21 -10.79
C PHE A 16 -8.60 1.74 -11.67
N LYS A 17 -7.70 0.90 -11.13
CA LYS A 17 -6.63 0.27 -11.91
C LYS A 17 -7.16 -0.79 -12.88
N ARG A 18 -8.41 -1.23 -12.71
CA ARG A 18 -9.10 -2.09 -13.69
C ARG A 18 -9.26 -1.39 -15.03
N ASP A 19 -9.47 -0.08 -15.00
CA ASP A 19 -9.73 0.73 -16.21
C ASP A 19 -8.43 1.33 -16.79
N ALA A 20 -7.38 1.45 -15.97
CA ALA A 20 -6.08 2.04 -16.35
C ALA A 20 -5.13 1.05 -17.07
N GLY A 21 -5.54 -0.21 -17.26
CA GLY A 21 -4.85 -1.22 -18.06
C GLY A 21 -4.34 -2.44 -17.29
N ASP A 22 -4.24 -3.57 -17.99
CA ASP A 22 -3.93 -4.92 -17.47
C ASP A 22 -2.56 -5.09 -16.80
N HIS A 23 -1.67 -4.09 -16.93
CA HIS A 23 -0.32 -4.15 -16.39
C HIS A 23 -0.23 -3.76 -14.91
N MET A 24 -1.33 -3.28 -14.31
CA MET A 24 -1.40 -2.93 -12.90
C MET A 24 -1.66 -4.15 -12.01
N ILE A 25 -0.84 -4.34 -10.97
CA ILE A 25 -0.98 -5.47 -10.03
C ILE A 25 -2.26 -5.36 -9.18
N GLY A 26 -2.64 -4.14 -8.77
CA GLY A 26 -3.72 -3.92 -7.82
C GLY A 26 -5.11 -3.98 -8.42
N GLN A 27 -5.72 -5.17 -8.49
CA GLN A 27 -7.02 -5.38 -9.14
C GLN A 27 -8.22 -5.45 -8.17
N TYR A 28 -7.99 -5.80 -6.90
CA TYR A 28 -9.08 -6.13 -5.97
C TYR A 28 -9.52 -4.99 -5.05
N GLY A 29 -8.77 -3.90 -4.96
CA GLY A 29 -9.10 -2.82 -4.03
C GLY A 29 -9.01 -3.22 -2.54
N ASN A 30 -8.24 -4.27 -2.21
CA ASN A 30 -8.15 -4.79 -0.84
C ASN A 30 -6.73 -4.83 -0.26
N GLY A 31 -5.69 -4.88 -1.11
CA GLY A 31 -4.32 -5.20 -0.68
C GLY A 31 -3.76 -4.33 0.46
N LEU A 32 -4.00 -3.01 0.41
CA LEU A 32 -3.54 -2.11 1.49
C LEU A 32 -4.23 -2.44 2.83
N LYS A 33 -5.55 -2.66 2.82
CA LYS A 33 -6.33 -2.89 4.04
C LYS A 33 -5.98 -4.25 4.64
N SER A 34 -6.01 -5.30 3.82
CA SER A 34 -5.69 -6.66 4.27
C SER A 34 -4.23 -6.77 4.74
N GLY A 35 -3.29 -6.16 4.01
CA GLY A 35 -1.86 -6.21 4.35
C GLY A 35 -1.52 -5.42 5.61
N SER A 36 -1.98 -4.17 5.70
CA SER A 36 -1.72 -3.32 6.88
C SER A 36 -2.32 -3.93 8.15
N MET A 37 -3.56 -4.41 8.10
CA MET A 37 -4.24 -5.02 9.24
C MET A 37 -3.69 -6.41 9.62
N ARG A 38 -2.93 -7.07 8.74
CA ARG A 38 -2.17 -8.27 9.10
C ARG A 38 -0.90 -7.92 9.89
N ILE A 39 -0.23 -6.84 9.51
CA ILE A 39 1.07 -6.45 10.09
C ILE A 39 0.89 -5.72 11.43
N GLY A 40 -0.10 -4.83 11.54
CA GLY A 40 -0.34 -4.04 12.74
C GLY A 40 -1.82 -3.76 12.98
N ASN A 41 -2.12 -3.25 14.17
CA ASN A 41 -3.48 -2.87 14.55
C ASN A 41 -3.93 -1.59 13.85
N ASP A 42 -3.00 -0.70 13.55
CA ASP A 42 -3.28 0.64 13.06
C ASP A 42 -2.31 1.03 11.95
N PHE A 43 -2.77 1.86 11.02
CA PHE A 43 -1.88 2.56 10.11
C PHE A 43 -2.32 3.99 9.86
N ILE A 44 -1.35 4.82 9.53
CA ILE A 44 -1.54 6.19 9.09
C ILE A 44 -0.77 6.41 7.78
N LEU A 45 -1.44 7.06 6.84
CA LEU A 45 -0.96 7.30 5.49
C LEU A 45 -0.87 8.79 5.25
N PHE A 46 0.26 9.21 4.74
CA PHE A 46 0.53 10.57 4.30
C PHE A 46 0.76 10.55 2.80
N THR A 47 0.04 11.37 2.05
CA THR A 47 0.25 11.48 0.60
C THR A 47 0.30 12.93 0.17
N LYS A 48 1.12 13.18 -0.85
CA LYS A 48 1.30 14.48 -1.48
C LYS A 48 0.98 14.36 -2.96
N GLN A 49 0.18 15.28 -3.47
CA GLN A 49 -0.12 15.38 -4.89
C GLN A 49 -0.33 16.84 -5.29
N GLY A 50 0.61 17.37 -6.07
CA GLY A 50 0.58 18.77 -6.49
C GLY A 50 0.68 19.68 -5.27
N ARG A 51 -0.32 20.53 -5.08
CA ARG A 51 -0.37 21.52 -3.98
C ARG A 51 -1.13 21.03 -2.76
N GLN A 52 -1.58 19.78 -2.72
CA GLN A 52 -2.35 19.24 -1.62
C GLN A 52 -1.60 18.10 -0.93
N VAL A 53 -1.72 18.08 0.39
CA VAL A 53 -1.27 16.98 1.22
C VAL A 53 -2.46 16.44 2.00
N THR A 54 -2.60 15.11 2.03
CA THR A 54 -3.73 14.44 2.66
C THR A 54 -3.20 13.39 3.64
N CYS A 55 -3.80 13.34 4.82
CA CYS A 55 -3.58 12.28 5.79
C CYS A 55 -4.79 11.34 5.79
N LEU A 56 -4.57 10.05 6.02
CA LEU A 56 -5.61 9.06 6.29
C LEU A 56 -5.17 8.21 7.46
N MET A 57 -6.00 8.05 8.49
CA MET A 57 -5.72 7.16 9.61
C MET A 57 -6.79 6.07 9.71
N LEU A 58 -6.36 4.81 9.66
CA LEU A 58 -7.22 3.67 9.99
C LEU A 58 -6.67 3.04 11.27
N SER A 59 -7.35 3.27 12.39
CA SER A 59 -6.93 2.77 13.69
C SER A 59 -7.99 1.84 14.29
N ARG A 60 -7.69 0.55 14.43
CA ARG A 60 -8.55 -0.37 15.19
C ARG A 60 -8.57 -0.01 16.67
N SER A 61 -7.45 0.44 17.23
CA SER A 61 -7.40 0.86 18.63
C SER A 61 -8.38 1.99 18.95
N PHE A 62 -8.57 2.94 18.03
CA PHE A 62 -9.62 3.96 18.15
C PHE A 62 -11.03 3.34 18.20
N HIS A 63 -11.33 2.43 17.27
CA HIS A 63 -12.65 1.79 17.20
C HIS A 63 -12.93 0.93 18.43
N ASP A 64 -11.95 0.15 18.88
CA ASP A 64 -12.09 -0.73 20.05
C ASP A 64 -12.24 0.11 21.33
N HIS A 65 -11.45 1.18 21.49
CA HIS A 65 -11.49 2.03 22.69
C HIS A 65 -12.80 2.82 22.81
N GLU A 66 -13.36 3.30 21.70
CA GLU A 66 -14.61 4.05 21.67
C GLU A 66 -15.84 3.14 21.42
N ASN A 67 -15.63 1.81 21.35
CA ASN A 67 -16.65 0.79 21.09
C ASN A 67 -17.52 1.09 19.83
N ILE A 68 -16.84 1.33 18.71
CA ILE A 68 -17.45 1.72 17.43
C ILE A 68 -17.47 0.51 16.47
N ASP A 69 -18.67 0.05 16.12
CA ASP A 69 -18.87 -1.06 15.16
C ASP A 69 -18.73 -0.65 13.69
N SER A 70 -18.76 0.66 13.40
CA SER A 70 -18.65 1.22 12.05
C SER A 70 -17.23 1.70 11.75
N ILE A 71 -16.78 1.61 10.48
CA ILE A 71 -15.43 2.07 10.09
C ILE A 71 -15.45 3.58 9.86
N ILE A 72 -14.84 4.34 10.77
CA ILE A 72 -14.64 5.78 10.69
C ILE A 72 -13.17 6.08 10.42
N VAL A 73 -12.90 6.92 9.42
CA VAL A 73 -11.55 7.19 8.92
C VAL A 73 -11.32 8.70 8.81
N PRO A 74 -10.52 9.31 9.71
CA PRO A 74 -10.10 10.70 9.57
C PRO A 74 -9.31 10.93 8.29
N THR A 75 -9.69 11.95 7.51
CA THR A 75 -9.03 12.28 6.22
C THR A 75 -8.76 13.78 6.00
N PRO A 76 -8.05 14.45 6.93
CA PRO A 76 -7.80 15.88 6.81
C PRO A 76 -6.85 16.20 5.64
N VAL A 77 -7.03 17.39 5.08
CA VAL A 77 -6.29 17.90 3.91
C VAL A 77 -5.71 19.27 4.25
N TRP A 78 -4.49 19.51 3.80
CA TRP A 78 -3.84 20.81 3.88
C TRP A 78 -3.29 21.24 2.52
N ASP A 79 -3.14 22.55 2.38
CA ASP A 79 -2.34 23.14 1.32
C ASP A 79 -0.85 22.91 1.62
N CYS A 80 -0.11 22.42 0.62
CA CYS A 80 1.29 22.01 0.77
C CYS A 80 2.21 23.18 1.13
N ASP A 81 1.92 24.38 0.62
CA ASP A 81 2.81 25.53 0.75
C ASP A 81 2.51 26.32 2.03
N THR A 82 1.23 26.62 2.26
CA THR A 82 0.78 27.43 3.40
C THR A 82 0.58 26.62 4.67
N ARG A 83 0.50 25.28 4.56
CA ARG A 83 0.17 24.35 5.66
C ARG A 83 -1.18 24.66 6.32
N LYS A 84 -2.04 25.41 5.64
CA LYS A 84 -3.39 25.72 6.13
C LYS A 84 -4.34 24.58 5.77
N PRO A 85 -5.33 24.30 6.64
CA PRO A 85 -6.32 23.28 6.36
C PRO A 85 -7.18 23.66 5.16
N ILE A 86 -7.46 22.68 4.31
CA ILE A 86 -8.43 22.76 3.23
C ILE A 86 -9.70 22.08 3.74
N LEU A 87 -10.69 22.89 4.12
CA LEU A 87 -11.93 22.38 4.70
C LEU A 87 -12.71 21.55 3.68
N GLN A 88 -13.03 20.31 4.07
CA GLN A 88 -13.88 19.41 3.30
C GLN A 88 -15.36 19.59 3.72
N ASN A 89 -16.24 18.76 3.15
CA ASN A 89 -17.63 18.65 3.60
C ASN A 89 -17.67 18.34 5.12
N GLY A 90 -18.40 19.16 5.88
CA GLY A 90 -18.40 19.14 7.34
C GLY A 90 -17.62 20.30 7.99
N GLY A 91 -16.90 21.10 7.19
CA GLY A 91 -16.30 22.35 7.65
C GLY A 91 -15.25 22.18 8.74
N ILE A 92 -15.15 23.20 9.60
CA ILE A 92 -14.13 23.27 10.65
C ILE A 92 -14.34 22.24 11.76
N GLU A 93 -15.59 21.94 12.13
CA GLU A 93 -15.90 20.97 13.21
C GLU A 93 -15.42 19.56 12.86
N ARG A 94 -15.63 19.14 11.61
CA ARG A 94 -15.10 17.87 11.10
C ARG A 94 -13.58 17.87 11.16
N TYR A 95 -12.96 18.93 10.66
CA TYR A 95 -11.50 19.06 10.64
C TYR A 95 -10.91 18.93 12.06
N GLU A 96 -11.43 19.69 13.02
CA GLU A 96 -10.99 19.64 14.42
C GLU A 96 -11.14 18.25 15.01
N THR A 97 -12.26 17.57 14.73
CA THR A 97 -12.50 16.19 15.16
C THR A 97 -11.48 15.23 14.55
N GLU A 98 -11.21 15.33 13.25
CA GLU A 98 -10.24 14.49 12.55
C GLU A 98 -8.82 14.65 13.13
N ILE A 99 -8.39 15.89 13.41
CA ILE A 99 -7.10 16.18 14.03
C ILE A 99 -7.03 15.66 15.46
N ASN A 100 -8.09 15.85 16.25
CA ASN A 100 -8.16 15.33 17.62
C ASN A 100 -8.05 13.81 17.65
N LEU A 101 -8.72 13.11 16.73
CA LEU A 101 -8.61 11.66 16.61
C LEU A 101 -7.19 11.23 16.23
N ILE A 102 -6.58 11.87 15.23
CA ILE A 102 -5.20 11.56 14.81
C ILE A 102 -4.21 11.80 15.95
N THR A 103 -4.31 12.91 16.66
CA THR A 103 -3.37 13.25 17.74
C THR A 103 -3.55 12.38 18.99
N LYS A 104 -4.77 11.89 19.23
CA LYS A 104 -5.09 10.95 20.32
C LYS A 104 -4.62 9.52 20.04
N TYR A 105 -4.83 9.01 18.82
CA TYR A 105 -4.65 7.57 18.50
C TYR A 105 -3.46 7.25 17.59
N SER A 106 -2.84 8.25 16.95
CA SER A 106 -1.63 8.03 16.16
C SER A 106 -0.35 8.21 16.98
N PRO A 107 0.82 7.80 16.46
CA PRO A 107 2.11 8.09 17.06
C PRO A 107 2.47 9.58 17.11
N PHE A 108 1.73 10.44 16.39
CA PHE A 108 2.00 11.87 16.27
C PHE A 108 1.02 12.65 17.15
N ARG A 109 1.53 13.35 18.16
CA ARG A 109 0.73 13.92 19.26
C ARG A 109 0.31 15.36 19.03
N SER A 110 0.71 15.96 17.91
CA SER A 110 0.34 17.32 17.53
C SER A 110 0.14 17.42 16.02
N GLU A 111 -0.65 18.40 15.58
CA GLU A 111 -0.79 18.71 14.14
C GLU A 111 0.57 19.04 13.51
N HIS A 112 1.46 19.70 14.26
CA HIS A 112 2.82 19.98 13.81
C HIS A 112 3.61 18.70 13.50
N GLU A 113 3.53 17.67 14.34
CA GLU A 113 4.20 16.39 14.11
C GLU A 113 3.62 15.62 12.91
N VAL A 114 2.31 15.70 12.71
CA VAL A 114 1.61 15.15 11.54
C VAL A 114 2.10 15.85 10.27
N LEU A 115 2.12 17.18 10.27
CA LEU A 115 2.58 17.98 9.12
C LEU A 115 4.05 17.74 8.79
N LYS A 116 4.89 17.52 9.81
CA LYS A 116 6.31 17.18 9.64
C LYS A 116 6.52 15.86 8.88
N GLN A 117 5.57 14.93 8.93
CA GLN A 117 5.70 13.67 8.18
C GLN A 117 5.66 13.87 6.66
N PHE A 118 5.00 14.91 6.17
CA PHE A 118 5.01 15.24 4.74
C PHE A 118 6.39 15.68 4.23
N ASP A 119 7.29 16.14 5.11
CA ASP A 119 8.65 16.54 4.74
C ASP A 119 9.51 15.33 4.33
N ASN A 120 9.12 14.11 4.73
CA ASN A 120 9.73 12.87 4.27
C ASN A 120 9.42 12.58 2.79
N ILE A 121 8.39 13.23 2.22
CA ILE A 121 8.04 13.15 0.80
C ILE A 121 8.68 14.34 0.08
N LYS A 122 9.95 14.14 -0.32
CA LYS A 122 10.81 15.19 -0.88
C LYS A 122 10.29 15.74 -2.22
N ASP A 123 9.69 14.89 -3.04
CA ASP A 123 9.19 15.26 -4.36
C ASP A 123 7.81 15.94 -4.29
N GLN A 124 7.31 16.39 -5.45
CA GLN A 124 5.97 16.98 -5.57
C GLN A 124 4.84 15.96 -5.41
N THR A 125 5.15 14.67 -5.53
CA THR A 125 4.20 13.59 -5.36
C THR A 125 4.84 12.45 -4.58
N GLY A 126 4.03 11.74 -3.79
CA GLY A 126 4.50 10.57 -3.07
C GLY A 126 3.53 10.12 -2.00
N THR A 127 3.83 8.98 -1.39
CA THR A 127 3.04 8.40 -0.30
C THR A 127 3.97 7.77 0.71
N LEU A 128 3.74 8.07 1.99
CA LEU A 128 4.37 7.45 3.15
C LEU A 128 3.27 6.71 3.92
N ILE A 129 3.54 5.45 4.27
CA ILE A 129 2.63 4.63 5.07
C ILE A 129 3.38 4.22 6.32
N VAL A 130 2.79 4.46 7.47
CA VAL A 130 3.31 4.08 8.78
C VAL A 130 2.34 3.11 9.41
N ILE A 131 2.76 1.87 9.58
CA ILE A 131 2.02 0.83 10.32
C ILE A 131 2.62 0.78 11.72
N TYR A 132 1.77 0.81 12.74
CA TYR A 132 2.18 0.81 14.14
C TYR A 132 1.27 -0.11 14.96
N ASN A 133 1.61 -0.31 16.23
CA ASN A 133 1.02 -1.35 17.08
C ASN A 133 1.09 -2.71 16.38
N LEU A 134 2.33 -3.12 16.06
CA LEU A 134 2.62 -4.35 15.33
C LEU A 134 2.10 -5.57 16.08
N LYS A 135 1.77 -6.63 15.34
CA LYS A 135 1.40 -7.91 15.93
C LYS A 135 2.58 -8.51 16.70
N LEU A 136 2.27 -9.00 17.89
CA LEU A 136 3.22 -9.63 18.79
C LEU A 136 2.97 -11.15 18.80
N LEU A 137 4.05 -11.89 19.01
CA LEU A 137 4.04 -13.32 19.30
C LEU A 137 3.59 -13.56 20.74
N ASP A 138 3.37 -14.82 21.10
CA ASP A 138 3.02 -15.19 22.48
C ASP A 138 4.13 -14.84 23.49
N SER A 139 5.37 -14.70 23.00
CA SER A 139 6.53 -14.20 23.76
C SER A 139 6.45 -12.70 24.08
N GLY A 140 5.56 -11.95 23.42
CA GLY A 140 5.45 -10.49 23.51
C GLY A 140 6.37 -9.72 22.55
N GLU A 141 7.23 -10.41 21.80
CA GLU A 141 8.10 -9.81 20.78
C GLU A 141 7.37 -9.64 19.44
N PRO A 142 7.75 -8.66 18.60
CA PRO A 142 7.14 -8.47 17.30
C PRO A 142 7.45 -9.62 16.34
N GLU A 143 6.50 -9.98 15.47
CA GLU A 143 6.69 -11.01 14.44
C GLU A 143 7.83 -10.68 13.44
N LEU A 144 8.19 -9.39 13.35
CA LEU A 144 9.19 -8.86 12.43
C LEU A 144 10.43 -8.43 13.21
N ASP A 145 11.53 -9.16 13.03
CA ASP A 145 12.83 -8.82 13.59
C ASP A 145 13.58 -7.84 12.67
N VAL A 146 13.84 -6.66 13.21
CA VAL A 146 14.56 -5.56 12.55
C VAL A 146 15.94 -5.30 13.16
N THR A 147 16.32 -6.11 14.15
CA THR A 147 17.48 -5.87 15.02
C THR A 147 18.65 -6.80 14.71
N SER A 148 18.39 -8.08 14.42
CA SER A 148 19.47 -9.06 14.17
C SER A 148 20.31 -8.75 12.93
N ASP A 149 19.68 -8.23 11.88
CA ASP A 149 20.37 -7.70 10.69
C ASP A 149 19.90 -6.26 10.44
N PRO A 150 20.75 -5.24 10.67
CA PRO A 150 20.40 -3.84 10.47
C PRO A 150 20.23 -3.46 8.99
N THR A 151 20.26 -4.45 8.08
CA THR A 151 20.08 -4.28 6.64
C THR A 151 18.87 -5.03 6.10
N ASP A 152 18.10 -5.68 6.97
CA ASP A 152 17.01 -6.57 6.62
C ASP A 152 15.81 -6.41 7.57
N ILE A 153 14.70 -7.06 7.20
CA ILE A 153 13.54 -7.32 8.06
C ILE A 153 13.31 -8.83 7.96
N ARG A 154 13.43 -9.53 9.09
CA ARG A 154 13.38 -10.99 9.14
C ARG A 154 12.15 -11.46 9.91
N MET A 155 11.74 -12.70 9.66
CA MET A 155 10.75 -13.34 10.51
C MET A 155 11.39 -13.72 11.85
N ALA A 156 10.74 -13.34 12.95
CA ALA A 156 11.12 -13.77 14.29
C ALA A 156 10.76 -15.26 14.52
N GLU A 157 11.42 -15.88 15.50
CA GLU A 157 11.10 -17.24 16.01
C GLU A 157 10.95 -18.33 14.92
N MET A 158 11.93 -18.44 14.02
CA MET A 158 12.00 -19.52 13.05
C MET A 158 12.76 -20.73 13.61
N ASP A 159 12.23 -21.94 13.39
CA ASP A 159 12.92 -23.19 13.71
C ASP A 159 14.09 -23.40 12.72
N PRO A 160 15.36 -23.36 13.17
CA PRO A 160 16.50 -23.47 12.27
C PRO A 160 16.58 -24.83 11.55
N ASP A 161 15.93 -25.87 12.07
CA ASP A 161 15.93 -27.21 11.50
C ASP A 161 14.78 -27.43 10.49
N ASP A 162 13.93 -26.42 10.23
CA ASP A 162 12.89 -26.51 9.20
C ASP A 162 13.48 -26.30 7.79
N ASP A 163 13.51 -27.39 7.01
CA ASP A 163 13.90 -27.42 5.59
C ASP A 163 13.07 -26.48 4.70
N SER A 164 11.94 -25.97 5.18
CA SER A 164 11.08 -25.00 4.49
C SER A 164 11.57 -23.56 4.60
N ASN A 165 12.64 -23.29 5.36
CA ASN A 165 13.23 -21.97 5.58
C ASN A 165 14.04 -21.44 4.40
N TRP A 166 13.40 -21.38 3.23
CA TRP A 166 13.95 -20.70 2.07
C TRP A 166 14.30 -19.25 2.41
N PRO A 167 15.39 -18.69 1.85
CA PRO A 167 15.79 -17.32 2.12
C PRO A 167 14.63 -16.32 1.97
N GLU A 168 13.77 -16.50 0.97
CA GLU A 168 12.63 -15.62 0.66
C GLU A 168 11.43 -15.77 1.60
N ARG A 169 11.42 -16.78 2.48
CA ARG A 169 10.40 -16.92 3.53
C ARG A 169 10.84 -16.30 4.86
N VAL A 170 12.16 -16.22 5.08
CA VAL A 170 12.73 -15.71 6.33
C VAL A 170 13.22 -14.26 6.19
N SER A 171 13.76 -13.88 5.04
CA SER A 171 14.34 -12.56 4.77
C SER A 171 13.50 -11.76 3.79
N PHE A 172 13.02 -10.60 4.23
CA PHE A 172 12.30 -9.68 3.33
C PHE A 172 13.21 -9.17 2.21
N LYS A 173 14.50 -8.95 2.50
CA LYS A 173 15.49 -8.56 1.48
C LYS A 173 15.65 -9.63 0.39
N ALA A 174 15.68 -10.91 0.74
CA ALA A 174 15.71 -11.99 -0.22
C ALA A 174 14.41 -12.03 -1.04
N TYR A 175 13.26 -12.00 -0.37
CA TYR A 175 11.94 -11.98 -1.00
C TYR A 175 11.76 -10.84 -2.00
N ALA A 176 12.02 -9.60 -1.55
CA ALA A 176 11.90 -8.40 -2.37
C ALA A 176 12.86 -8.39 -3.56
N SER A 177 13.97 -9.14 -3.50
CA SER A 177 14.93 -9.23 -4.61
C SER A 177 14.37 -9.96 -5.84
N ILE A 178 13.39 -10.84 -5.65
CA ILE A 178 12.76 -11.65 -6.71
C ILE A 178 11.27 -11.40 -6.89
N LEU A 179 10.69 -10.46 -6.12
CA LEU A 179 9.26 -10.17 -6.10
C LEU A 179 8.68 -9.81 -7.48
N TYR A 180 9.47 -9.13 -8.32
CA TYR A 180 9.07 -8.74 -9.66
C TYR A 180 9.92 -9.45 -10.71
N LEU A 181 9.27 -10.00 -11.73
CA LEU A 181 9.95 -10.64 -12.86
C LEU A 181 10.82 -9.64 -13.65
N ASP A 182 10.30 -8.41 -13.87
CA ASP A 182 11.04 -7.29 -14.45
C ASP A 182 11.15 -6.12 -13.44
N PRO A 183 12.14 -6.15 -12.52
CA PRO A 183 12.25 -5.15 -11.47
C PRO A 183 12.75 -3.81 -12.03
N ARG A 184 11.94 -2.76 -11.92
CA ARG A 184 12.29 -1.38 -12.30
C ARG A 184 12.37 -0.42 -11.11
N MET A 185 11.49 -0.61 -10.13
CA MET A 185 11.48 0.17 -8.89
C MET A 185 12.71 -0.17 -8.04
N LYS A 186 13.41 0.85 -7.54
CA LYS A 186 14.49 0.67 -6.57
C LYS A 186 13.87 0.46 -5.19
N VAL A 187 14.23 -0.64 -4.53
CA VAL A 187 13.76 -0.97 -3.18
C VAL A 187 14.92 -0.77 -2.20
N TYR A 188 14.64 -0.15 -1.06
CA TYR A 188 15.57 0.04 0.05
C TYR A 188 14.94 -0.51 1.32
N VAL A 189 15.73 -1.20 2.13
CA VAL A 189 15.33 -1.72 3.45
C VAL A 189 16.40 -1.29 4.44
N GLN A 190 15.99 -0.74 5.58
CA GLN A 190 16.89 -0.18 6.60
C GLN A 190 17.96 0.78 6.00
N GLY A 191 17.54 1.63 5.06
CA GLY A 191 18.43 2.55 4.35
C GLY A 191 19.38 1.91 3.32
N ARG A 192 19.40 0.58 3.19
CA ARG A 192 20.27 -0.14 2.22
C ARG A 192 19.50 -0.57 0.98
N LYS A 193 20.10 -0.34 -0.18
CA LYS A 193 19.51 -0.73 -1.48
C LYS A 193 19.50 -2.25 -1.62
N ILE A 194 18.34 -2.81 -1.98
CA ILE A 194 18.21 -4.22 -2.34
C ILE A 194 18.69 -4.43 -3.78
N ARG A 195 19.53 -5.45 -3.98
CA ARG A 195 19.93 -5.90 -5.32
C ARG A 195 18.86 -6.82 -5.89
N THR A 196 17.92 -6.24 -6.63
CA THR A 196 16.90 -7.00 -7.37
C THR A 196 17.53 -7.84 -8.48
N LYS A 197 16.90 -8.98 -8.79
CA LYS A 197 17.41 -9.97 -9.74
C LYS A 197 16.32 -10.34 -10.74
N ARG A 198 16.69 -10.43 -12.02
CA ARG A 198 15.89 -11.15 -13.01
C ARG A 198 16.28 -12.63 -12.93
N LEU A 199 15.38 -13.48 -12.43
CA LEU A 199 15.68 -14.90 -12.17
C LEU A 199 16.22 -15.62 -13.41
N ALA A 200 15.67 -15.35 -14.60
CA ALA A 200 16.14 -15.93 -15.85
C ALA A 200 17.63 -15.63 -16.17
N CYS A 201 18.18 -14.53 -15.64
CA CYS A 201 19.58 -14.16 -15.81
C CYS A 201 20.51 -14.72 -14.72
N ALA A 202 19.96 -15.39 -13.71
CA ALA A 202 20.71 -15.95 -12.58
C ALA A 202 20.91 -17.48 -12.69
N LEU A 203 20.38 -18.11 -13.74
CA LEU A 203 20.43 -19.55 -13.95
C LEU A 203 21.50 -19.94 -14.98
N TYR A 204 22.07 -21.13 -14.83
CA TYR A 204 22.98 -21.71 -15.81
C TYR A 204 22.20 -22.22 -17.03
N LYS A 205 22.61 -21.79 -18.23
CA LYS A 205 22.01 -22.19 -19.53
C LYS A 205 20.47 -22.07 -19.57
N PRO A 206 19.91 -20.86 -19.38
CA PRO A 206 18.46 -20.67 -19.44
C PRO A 206 17.95 -21.04 -20.84
N LYS A 207 16.88 -21.83 -20.89
CA LYS A 207 16.15 -22.16 -22.12
C LYS A 207 14.74 -21.60 -22.04
N MET A 208 14.22 -21.13 -23.16
CA MET A 208 12.85 -20.61 -23.27
C MET A 208 12.03 -21.53 -24.18
N TYR A 209 10.85 -21.92 -23.71
CA TYR A 209 9.89 -22.70 -24.46
C TYR A 209 8.60 -21.89 -24.60
N LYS A 210 8.09 -21.77 -25.83
CA LYS A 210 6.83 -21.09 -26.09
C LYS A 210 5.68 -22.07 -25.86
N PHE A 211 4.80 -21.75 -24.92
CA PHE A 211 3.60 -22.53 -24.64
C PHE A 211 2.37 -21.83 -25.20
N SER A 212 1.66 -22.50 -26.11
CA SER A 212 0.42 -21.98 -26.70
C SER A 212 -0.78 -22.34 -25.82
N SER A 213 -1.39 -21.33 -25.21
CA SER A 213 -2.57 -21.50 -24.36
C SER A 213 -3.87 -21.23 -25.13
N THR A 214 -4.69 -22.27 -25.31
CA THR A 214 -6.04 -22.15 -25.90
C THR A 214 -6.94 -21.23 -25.07
N ARG A 215 -6.78 -21.26 -23.74
CA ARG A 215 -7.50 -20.38 -22.82
C ARG A 215 -7.14 -18.90 -23.02
N PHE A 216 -5.86 -18.61 -23.22
CA PHE A 216 -5.41 -17.24 -23.50
C PHE A 216 -5.97 -16.73 -24.83
N LYS A 217 -5.92 -17.56 -25.88
CA LYS A 217 -6.50 -17.25 -27.19
C LYS A 217 -8.00 -16.93 -27.08
N LYS A 218 -8.79 -17.85 -26.50
CA LYS A 218 -10.25 -17.70 -26.38
C LYS A 218 -10.64 -16.44 -25.62
N ARG A 219 -9.97 -16.14 -24.48
CA ARG A 219 -10.24 -14.91 -23.72
C ARG A 219 -9.92 -13.65 -24.51
N SER A 220 -8.84 -13.66 -25.27
CA SER A 220 -8.46 -12.51 -26.11
C SER A 220 -9.51 -12.27 -27.20
N GLU A 221 -10.01 -13.33 -27.85
CA GLU A 221 -11.08 -13.25 -28.85
C GLU A 221 -12.41 -12.76 -28.25
N GLU A 222 -12.75 -13.18 -27.03
CA GLU A 222 -13.93 -12.70 -26.30
C GLU A 222 -13.85 -11.21 -25.97
N GLU A 223 -12.69 -10.72 -25.50
CA GLU A 223 -12.50 -9.28 -25.21
C GLU A 223 -12.56 -8.42 -26.48
N VAL A 224 -11.95 -8.87 -27.58
CA VAL A 224 -12.05 -8.19 -28.88
C VAL A 224 -13.51 -8.14 -29.35
N SER A 225 -14.22 -9.27 -29.30
CA SER A 225 -15.63 -9.34 -29.69
C SER A 225 -16.54 -8.47 -28.81
N LYS A 226 -16.15 -8.22 -27.56
CA LYS A 226 -16.85 -7.30 -26.66
C LYS A 226 -16.59 -5.84 -27.06
N ALA A 227 -15.33 -5.48 -27.29
CA ALA A 227 -14.93 -4.15 -27.71
C ALA A 227 -15.58 -3.75 -29.06
N GLU A 228 -15.62 -4.66 -30.03
CA GLU A 228 -16.28 -4.42 -31.33
C GLU A 228 -17.79 -4.15 -31.18
N ARG A 229 -18.47 -4.87 -30.28
CA ARG A 229 -19.90 -4.61 -29.99
C ARG A 229 -20.11 -3.24 -29.35
N GLU A 230 -19.26 -2.88 -28.39
CA GLU A 230 -19.33 -1.57 -27.73
C GLU A 230 -19.06 -0.43 -28.72
N PHE A 231 -18.10 -0.61 -29.62
CA PHE A 231 -17.81 0.34 -30.70
C PHE A 231 -19.02 0.53 -31.62
N ARG A 232 -19.63 -0.56 -32.11
CA ARG A 232 -20.80 -0.48 -33.01
C ARG A 232 -21.99 0.23 -32.35
N ILE A 233 -22.25 -0.04 -31.07
CA ILE A 233 -23.31 0.64 -30.31
C ILE A 233 -23.03 2.14 -30.18
N ALA A 234 -21.76 2.53 -30.01
CA ALA A 234 -21.38 3.94 -29.95
C ALA A 234 -21.52 4.63 -31.32
N GLU A 235 -21.16 3.94 -32.40
CA GLU A 235 -21.31 4.43 -33.78
C GLU A 235 -22.77 4.61 -34.18
N GLU A 236 -23.66 3.67 -33.83
CA GLU A 236 -25.11 3.78 -34.06
C GLU A 236 -25.78 4.93 -33.28
N LYS A 237 -25.15 5.40 -32.20
CA LYS A 237 -25.65 6.51 -31.37
C LYS A 237 -25.08 7.88 -31.74
N ALA A 238 -24.08 7.93 -32.61
CA ALA A 238 -23.43 9.16 -33.08
C ALA A 238 -24.15 9.74 -34.30
#